data_AF-A0A927AVE0-F1
#
_entry.id   AF-A0A927AVE0-F1
#
_cell.length_a   1.000
_cell.length_b   1.000
_cell.length_c   1.000
_cell.angle_alpha   90.00
_cell.angle_beta   90.00
_cell.angle_gamma   90.00
#
_symmetry.space_group_name_H-M   'P 1'
#
loop_
_entity.id
_entity.type
_entity.pdbx_description
1 polymer ?
#
loop_
_entity_poly.entity_id
_entity_poly.type
_entity_poly.pdbx_seq_one_letter_code
_entity_poly.pdbx_strand_id
1 'polypeptide(L)'
;MASGGARNYQKAQGVETANLTFWIYGQHDAMGVAPFGIDATSAEQDPFAKTFAALAQVQDLILQYQGKGTMAGIFVDTTSKSQTVTLNGYTVKADLVVPRRFPGATLAGGLVFGIGPDEFLAVGKDYELTFTPVKHDSQQSHVDVAYMDEGNFVGGKWITIRRLNGDEGTGGGSIGSFAIKNNRTGTLRFQKNAGDNYSIVRIKFYHY
;
A
#
# COMPACT_ATOMS: atom_id res chain seq x y z
N MET A 1 33.21 -7.11 24.01
CA MET A 1 32.12 -6.18 23.60
C MET A 1 32.07 -6.15 22.07
N ALA A 2 31.22 -6.98 21.43
CA ALA A 2 31.08 -6.99 19.96
C ALA A 2 29.74 -7.64 19.49
N SER A 3 28.62 -7.43 20.20
CA SER A 3 27.33 -8.10 19.89
C SER A 3 26.19 -7.14 19.49
N GLY A 4 26.51 -5.89 19.18
CA GLY A 4 25.53 -4.86 18.79
C GLY A 4 25.26 -4.76 17.28
N GLY A 5 26.25 -5.07 16.43
CA GLY A 5 26.15 -4.88 14.98
C GLY A 5 25.29 -5.92 14.25
N ALA A 6 25.46 -7.21 14.57
CA ALA A 6 24.76 -8.30 13.89
C ALA A 6 23.24 -8.28 14.13
N ARG A 7 22.80 -7.91 15.35
CA ARG A 7 21.36 -7.84 15.70
C ARG A 7 20.61 -6.75 14.94
N ASN A 8 21.25 -5.60 14.70
CA ASN A 8 20.63 -4.51 13.93
C ASN A 8 20.59 -4.82 12.42
N TYR A 9 21.61 -5.53 11.91
CA TYR A 9 21.67 -5.93 10.50
C TYR A 9 20.61 -7.00 10.15
N GLN A 10 20.43 -8.00 11.01
CA GLN A 10 19.39 -9.02 10.84
C GLN A 10 17.97 -8.42 10.93
N LYS A 11 17.77 -7.44 11.82
CA LYS A 11 16.48 -6.74 11.95
C LYS A 11 16.11 -5.95 10.69
N ALA A 12 17.09 -5.30 10.05
CA ALA A 12 16.86 -4.57 8.79
C ALA A 12 16.55 -5.52 7.61
N GLN A 13 17.31 -6.62 7.47
CA GLN A 13 17.06 -7.64 6.43
C GLN A 13 15.72 -8.37 6.59
N GLY A 14 15.28 -8.61 7.83
CA GLY A 14 13.99 -9.23 8.11
C GLY A 14 12.80 -8.36 7.67
N VAL A 15 12.87 -7.04 7.91
CA VAL A 15 11.82 -6.09 7.51
C VAL A 15 11.72 -5.96 6.00
N GLU A 16 12.86 -5.91 5.31
CA GLU A 16 12.92 -5.89 3.85
C GLU A 16 12.25 -7.14 3.26
N THR A 17 12.69 -8.33 3.69
CA THR A 17 12.17 -9.61 3.19
C THR A 17 10.68 -9.79 3.51
N ALA A 18 10.23 -9.35 4.68
CA ALA A 18 8.82 -9.34 5.03
C ALA A 18 8.00 -8.42 4.10
N ASN A 19 8.52 -7.26 3.68
CA ASN A 19 7.79 -6.39 2.74
C ASN A 19 7.85 -6.92 1.30
N LEU A 20 8.95 -7.56 0.89
CA LEU A 20 9.06 -8.24 -0.41
C LEU A 20 8.03 -9.35 -0.59
N THR A 21 7.49 -9.92 0.49
CA THR A 21 6.40 -10.90 0.45
C THR A 21 5.20 -10.35 -0.33
N PHE A 22 4.80 -9.10 -0.13
CA PHE A 22 3.70 -8.49 -0.90
C PHE A 22 4.04 -8.38 -2.39
N TRP A 23 5.28 -7.99 -2.69
CA TRP A 23 5.77 -7.82 -4.05
C TRP A 23 5.75 -9.14 -4.83
N ILE A 24 6.23 -10.24 -4.25
CA ILE A 24 6.24 -11.54 -4.95
C ILE A 24 4.85 -12.13 -5.14
N TYR A 25 3.91 -11.92 -4.21
CA TYR A 25 2.51 -12.31 -4.46
C TYR A 25 1.92 -11.50 -5.62
N GLY A 26 2.11 -10.19 -5.63
CA GLY A 26 1.43 -9.30 -6.59
C GLY A 26 2.14 -9.07 -7.92
N GLN A 27 3.44 -9.34 -8.06
CA GLN A 27 4.19 -9.17 -9.32
C GLN A 27 4.68 -10.47 -9.94
N HIS A 28 4.75 -11.54 -9.15
CA HIS A 28 5.29 -12.82 -9.60
C HIS A 28 4.32 -13.99 -9.40
N ASP A 29 3.07 -13.70 -9.01
CA ASP A 29 2.03 -14.70 -8.75
C ASP A 29 2.53 -15.85 -7.86
N ALA A 30 3.35 -15.51 -6.85
CA ALA A 30 3.94 -16.50 -5.97
C ALA A 30 2.85 -17.30 -5.24
N MET A 31 3.01 -18.62 -5.15
CA MET A 31 2.06 -19.49 -4.46
C MET A 31 2.23 -19.49 -2.93
N GLY A 32 3.40 -19.08 -2.44
CA GLY A 32 3.71 -19.14 -1.02
C GLY A 32 5.06 -18.52 -0.69
N VAL A 33 5.25 -18.26 0.61
CA VAL A 33 6.49 -17.72 1.18
C VAL A 33 6.80 -18.48 2.47
N ALA A 34 8.03 -18.97 2.60
CA ALA A 34 8.48 -19.76 3.74
C ALA A 34 9.77 -19.14 4.31
N PRO A 35 9.68 -18.14 5.20
CA PRO A 35 10.85 -17.57 5.84
C PRO A 35 11.54 -18.60 6.75
N PHE A 36 12.88 -18.55 6.80
CA PHE A 36 13.70 -19.43 7.62
C PHE A 36 14.14 -18.73 8.92
N GLY A 37 14.26 -19.48 10.03
CA GLY A 37 14.79 -18.96 11.30
C GLY A 37 13.84 -18.06 12.09
N ILE A 38 12.53 -18.30 12.00
CA ILE A 38 11.48 -17.51 12.67
C ILE A 38 11.27 -17.90 14.16
N ASP A 39 12.11 -18.77 14.72
CA ASP A 39 12.02 -19.28 16.09
C ASP A 39 12.85 -18.49 17.11
N ALA A 40 13.62 -17.49 16.65
CA ALA A 40 14.55 -16.72 17.48
C ALA A 40 13.95 -15.46 18.15
N THR A 41 12.75 -15.03 17.74
CA THR A 41 12.10 -13.78 18.23
C THR A 41 10.65 -14.00 18.59
N SER A 42 10.10 -13.14 19.45
CA SER A 42 8.65 -13.15 19.70
C SER A 42 7.88 -12.66 18.48
N ALA A 43 6.60 -13.04 18.36
CA ALA A 43 5.75 -12.64 17.24
C ALA A 43 5.64 -11.11 17.10
N GLU A 44 5.67 -10.36 18.21
CA GLU A 44 5.60 -8.90 18.20
C GLU A 44 6.86 -8.25 17.63
N GLN A 45 7.99 -8.95 17.68
CA GLN A 45 9.28 -8.48 17.19
C GLN A 45 9.59 -8.97 15.77
N ASP A 46 8.89 -10.02 15.32
CA ASP A 46 9.04 -10.58 13.97
C ASP A 46 8.35 -9.70 12.91
N PRO A 47 9.11 -9.13 11.95
CA PRO A 47 8.53 -8.37 10.85
C PRO A 47 7.49 -9.16 10.03
N PHE A 48 7.63 -10.49 9.91
CA PHE A 48 6.68 -11.32 9.18
C PHE A 48 5.32 -11.41 9.85
N ALA A 49 5.22 -11.25 11.17
CA ALA A 49 3.94 -11.36 11.88
C ALA A 49 2.93 -10.30 11.38
N LYS A 50 3.37 -9.04 11.21
CA LYS A 50 2.52 -7.96 10.69
C LYS A 50 2.20 -8.12 9.21
N THR A 51 3.19 -8.55 8.41
CA THR A 51 2.99 -8.85 6.99
C THR A 51 1.96 -9.95 6.80
N PHE A 52 2.11 -11.08 7.48
CA PHE A 52 1.18 -12.21 7.37
C PHE A 52 -0.19 -11.89 7.95
N ALA A 53 -0.29 -11.09 9.02
CA ALA A 53 -1.58 -10.60 9.49
C ALA A 53 -2.32 -9.78 8.42
N ALA A 54 -1.62 -8.90 7.70
CA ALA A 54 -2.19 -8.12 6.61
C ALA A 54 -2.58 -8.99 5.41
N LEU A 55 -1.74 -9.95 5.03
CA LEU A 55 -2.03 -10.89 3.95
C LEU A 55 -3.21 -11.79 4.27
N ALA A 56 -3.33 -12.26 5.52
CA ALA A 56 -4.47 -13.06 5.96
C ALA A 56 -5.80 -12.31 5.84
N GLN A 57 -5.81 -10.99 6.08
CA GLN A 57 -7.01 -10.16 5.88
C GLN A 57 -7.47 -10.08 4.42
N VAL A 58 -6.56 -10.26 3.45
CA VAL A 58 -6.87 -10.14 2.01
C VAL A 58 -6.62 -11.43 1.23
N GLN A 59 -6.42 -12.56 1.90
CA GLN A 59 -6.03 -13.83 1.26
C GLN A 59 -7.04 -14.27 0.18
N ASP A 60 -8.33 -14.08 0.44
CA ASP A 60 -9.39 -14.45 -0.51
C ASP A 60 -9.34 -13.57 -1.77
N LEU A 61 -8.97 -12.29 -1.61
CA LEU A 61 -8.73 -11.39 -2.74
C LEU A 61 -7.48 -11.79 -3.52
N ILE A 62 -6.39 -12.17 -2.84
CA ILE A 62 -5.18 -12.67 -3.51
C ILE A 62 -5.55 -13.86 -4.39
N LEU A 63 -6.23 -14.87 -3.83
CA LEU A 63 -6.68 -16.04 -4.58
C LEU A 63 -7.65 -15.68 -5.72
N GLN A 64 -8.50 -14.68 -5.52
CA GLN A 64 -9.45 -14.22 -6.53
C GLN A 64 -8.77 -13.49 -7.70
N TYR A 65 -7.68 -12.75 -7.47
CA TYR A 65 -7.09 -11.82 -8.46
C TYR A 65 -5.69 -12.21 -8.94
N GLN A 66 -5.03 -13.19 -8.32
CA GLN A 66 -3.73 -13.72 -8.74
C GLN A 66 -3.77 -14.22 -10.20
N GLY A 67 -2.73 -13.90 -10.97
CA GLY A 67 -2.59 -14.27 -12.38
C GLY A 67 -3.54 -13.57 -13.35
N LYS A 68 -4.38 -12.62 -12.89
CA LYS A 68 -5.38 -11.93 -13.74
C LYS A 68 -4.94 -10.54 -14.22
N GLY A 69 -3.77 -10.06 -13.78
CA GLY A 69 -3.29 -8.71 -14.11
C GLY A 69 -4.09 -7.58 -13.45
N THR A 70 -4.93 -7.90 -12.45
CA THR A 70 -5.75 -6.95 -11.68
C THR A 70 -5.32 -6.85 -10.21
N MET A 71 -4.14 -7.38 -9.89
CA MET A 71 -3.45 -7.21 -8.62
C MET A 71 -2.01 -6.80 -8.91
N ALA A 72 -1.45 -5.93 -8.07
CA ALA A 72 -0.06 -5.49 -8.16
C ALA A 72 0.59 -5.50 -6.79
N GLY A 73 1.82 -6.01 -6.73
CA GLY A 73 2.68 -5.95 -5.55
C GLY A 73 3.52 -4.67 -5.56
N ILE A 74 3.63 -4.00 -4.42
CA ILE A 74 4.39 -2.77 -4.23
C ILE A 74 5.58 -3.06 -3.32
N PHE A 75 6.76 -2.61 -3.75
CA PHE A 75 7.95 -2.51 -2.91
C PHE A 75 8.78 -1.30 -3.36
N VAL A 76 9.00 -0.35 -2.44
CA VAL A 76 9.80 0.85 -2.67
C VAL A 76 10.75 1.05 -1.49
N ASP A 77 11.94 1.56 -1.76
CA ASP A 77 12.96 1.81 -0.74
C ASP A 77 13.76 3.08 -1.03
N THR A 78 14.80 3.35 -0.25
CA THR A 78 15.64 4.55 -0.45
C THR A 78 16.42 4.56 -1.77
N THR A 79 16.57 3.40 -2.43
CA THR A 79 17.26 3.23 -3.71
C THR A 79 16.27 3.38 -4.87
N SER A 80 15.15 2.67 -4.80
CA SER A 80 14.03 2.67 -5.73
C SER A 80 12.81 3.29 -5.07
N LYS A 81 12.81 4.63 -4.97
CA LYS A 81 11.80 5.39 -4.21
C LYS A 81 10.40 5.38 -4.82
N SER A 82 10.29 4.97 -6.08
CA SER A 82 9.02 4.96 -6.81
C SER A 82 8.88 3.68 -7.62
N GLN A 83 7.67 3.15 -7.68
CA GLN A 83 7.27 2.04 -8.55
C GLN A 83 6.00 2.44 -9.32
N THR A 84 5.93 2.13 -10.59
CA THR A 84 4.74 2.41 -11.42
C THR A 84 4.22 1.12 -12.03
N VAL A 85 2.90 0.90 -11.95
CA VAL A 85 2.21 -0.24 -12.53
C VAL A 85 0.96 0.23 -13.27
N THR A 86 0.59 -0.45 -14.35
CA THR A 86 -0.72 -0.24 -14.99
C THR A 86 -1.71 -1.25 -14.43
N LEU A 87 -2.80 -0.76 -13.85
CA LEU A 87 -3.79 -1.57 -13.15
C LEU A 87 -5.18 -0.99 -13.35
N ASN A 88 -6.15 -1.81 -13.77
CA ASN A 88 -7.57 -1.44 -13.82
C ASN A 88 -7.86 -0.14 -14.61
N GLY A 89 -7.12 0.11 -15.70
CA GLY A 89 -7.28 1.33 -16.51
C GLY A 89 -6.54 2.57 -16.00
N TYR A 90 -5.74 2.43 -14.92
CA TYR A 90 -4.94 3.50 -14.34
C TYR A 90 -3.44 3.17 -14.38
N THR A 91 -2.62 4.20 -14.55
CA THR A 91 -1.24 4.19 -14.12
C THR A 91 -1.23 4.49 -12.63
N VAL A 92 -0.83 3.50 -11.82
CA VAL A 92 -0.72 3.59 -10.37
C VAL A 92 0.75 3.73 -10.01
N LYS A 93 1.12 4.88 -9.46
CA LYS A 93 2.46 5.18 -8.98
C LYS A 93 2.51 5.10 -7.47
N ALA A 94 3.37 4.24 -6.93
CA ALA A 94 3.70 4.19 -5.52
C ALA A 94 4.99 5.00 -5.25
N ASP A 95 4.97 5.87 -4.26
CA ASP A 95 6.10 6.66 -3.80
C ASP A 95 6.36 6.44 -2.31
N LEU A 96 7.62 6.18 -1.93
CA LEU A 96 8.01 6.06 -0.53
C LEU A 96 7.79 7.40 0.20
N VAL A 97 7.05 7.37 1.31
CA VAL A 97 6.77 8.57 2.11
C VAL A 97 7.95 8.85 3.04
N VAL A 98 8.72 9.88 2.69
CA VAL A 98 9.82 10.40 3.53
C VAL A 98 9.38 11.73 4.14
N PRO A 99 9.08 11.81 5.46
CA PRO A 99 8.75 13.06 6.12
C PRO A 99 9.91 14.06 6.05
N ARG A 100 9.60 15.34 5.81
CA ARG A 100 10.63 16.40 5.68
C ARG A 100 11.40 16.73 6.97
N ARG A 101 10.83 16.45 8.15
CA ARG A 101 11.35 16.90 9.45
C ARG A 101 11.75 15.77 10.41
N PHE A 102 11.53 14.52 10.04
CA PHE A 102 11.82 13.36 10.88
C PHE A 102 12.37 12.23 10.02
N PRO A 103 13.16 11.29 10.60
CA PRO A 103 13.52 10.06 9.91
C PRO A 103 12.25 9.39 9.35
N GLY A 104 12.24 9.20 8.03
CA GLY A 104 11.16 8.52 7.33
C GLY A 104 11.32 7.01 7.35
N ALA A 105 10.33 6.33 6.79
CA ALA A 105 10.51 4.94 6.43
C ALA A 105 11.64 4.83 5.40
N THR A 106 12.46 3.80 5.53
CA THR A 106 13.53 3.49 4.56
C THR A 106 13.06 2.54 3.47
N LEU A 107 11.93 1.87 3.69
CA LEU A 107 11.26 0.99 2.74
C LEU A 107 9.77 0.91 3.05
N ALA A 108 8.99 0.48 2.07
CA ALA A 108 7.57 0.20 2.22
C ALA A 108 7.13 -0.89 1.23
N GLY A 109 6.16 -1.70 1.63
CA GLY A 109 5.58 -2.76 0.81
C GLY A 109 4.07 -2.86 0.97
N GLY A 110 3.41 -3.45 -0.03
CA GLY A 110 1.96 -3.55 -0.04
C GLY A 110 1.36 -4.20 -1.28
N LEU A 111 0.04 -4.25 -1.34
CA LEU A 111 -0.73 -4.77 -2.47
C LEU A 111 -1.74 -3.73 -2.94
N VAL A 112 -2.02 -3.71 -4.24
CA VAL A 112 -3.12 -2.93 -4.83
C VAL A 112 -3.95 -3.85 -5.72
N PHE A 113 -5.26 -3.86 -5.53
CA PHE A 113 -6.23 -4.65 -6.27
C PHE A 113 -7.16 -3.72 -7.04
N GLY A 114 -7.45 -4.04 -8.31
CA GLY A 114 -8.60 -3.50 -9.02
C GLY A 114 -9.83 -4.35 -8.72
N ILE A 115 -10.74 -3.84 -7.89
CA ILE A 115 -11.89 -4.61 -7.39
C ILE A 115 -13.21 -4.28 -8.09
N GLY A 116 -13.20 -3.33 -9.01
CA GLY A 116 -14.34 -2.92 -9.83
C GLY A 116 -13.98 -1.72 -10.71
N PRO A 117 -14.91 -1.22 -11.53
CA PRO A 117 -14.70 -0.02 -12.33
C PRO A 117 -14.32 1.17 -11.43
N ASP A 118 -13.20 1.81 -11.75
CA ASP A 118 -12.65 2.97 -11.04
C ASP A 118 -12.44 2.73 -9.53
N GLU A 119 -12.30 1.46 -9.13
CA GLU A 119 -12.35 1.07 -7.73
C GLU A 119 -11.22 0.12 -7.37
N PHE A 120 -10.55 0.47 -6.28
CA PHE A 120 -9.34 -0.19 -5.82
C PHE A 120 -9.42 -0.53 -4.33
N LEU A 121 -8.66 -1.54 -3.95
CA LEU A 121 -8.34 -1.83 -2.56
C LEU A 121 -6.82 -1.90 -2.42
N ALA A 122 -6.26 -1.19 -1.46
CA ALA A 122 -4.83 -1.11 -1.22
C ALA A 122 -4.49 -1.52 0.20
N VAL A 123 -3.43 -2.31 0.35
CA VAL A 123 -2.86 -2.76 1.63
C VAL A 123 -1.49 -2.14 1.78
N GLY A 124 -1.24 -1.40 2.86
CA GLY A 124 0.02 -0.68 2.95
C GLY A 124 0.23 0.13 4.21
N LYS A 125 1.46 0.66 4.29
CA LYS A 125 1.90 1.73 5.18
C LYS A 125 3.13 2.40 4.57
N ASP A 126 3.40 3.64 4.96
CA ASP A 126 4.63 4.37 4.61
C ASP A 126 4.89 4.64 3.11
N TYR A 127 3.91 4.42 2.24
CA TYR A 127 3.94 4.87 0.84
C TYR A 127 2.66 5.65 0.48
N GLU A 128 2.72 6.35 -0.65
CA GLU A 128 1.60 7.08 -1.24
C GLU A 128 1.33 6.53 -2.63
N LEU A 129 0.06 6.37 -2.98
CA LEU A 129 -0.39 5.97 -4.30
C LEU A 129 -0.95 7.19 -5.04
N THR A 130 -0.52 7.38 -6.28
CA THR A 130 -1.11 8.29 -7.25
C THR A 130 -1.73 7.49 -8.39
N PHE A 131 -3.01 7.73 -8.65
CA PHE A 131 -3.80 7.06 -9.68
C PHE A 131 -4.06 8.04 -10.81
N THR A 132 -3.56 7.72 -12.00
CA THR A 132 -3.75 8.52 -13.22
C THR A 132 -4.46 7.66 -14.27
N PRO A 133 -5.65 8.04 -14.78
CA PRO A 133 -6.29 7.29 -15.86
C PRO A 133 -5.37 7.15 -17.06
N VAL A 134 -5.30 5.96 -17.65
CA VAL A 134 -4.50 5.71 -18.86
C VAL A 134 -5.14 6.38 -20.08
N LYS A 135 -6.47 6.39 -20.13
CA LYS A 135 -7.24 7.05 -21.19
C LYS A 135 -7.72 8.41 -20.69
N HIS A 136 -7.41 9.45 -21.46
CA HIS A 136 -8.00 10.76 -21.27
C HIS A 136 -9.32 10.83 -22.02
N ASP A 137 -10.43 10.99 -21.28
CA ASP A 137 -11.68 11.45 -21.85
C ASP A 137 -11.66 12.99 -21.87
N SER A 138 -11.81 13.60 -23.05
CA SER A 138 -11.83 15.05 -23.18
C SER A 138 -13.11 15.69 -22.63
N GLN A 139 -14.18 14.91 -22.44
CA GLN A 139 -15.45 15.34 -21.85
C GLN A 139 -15.51 15.08 -20.34
N GLN A 140 -14.73 14.12 -19.84
CA GLN A 140 -14.62 13.80 -18.40
C GLN A 140 -13.15 13.80 -17.99
N SER A 141 -12.51 14.96 -18.17
CA SER A 141 -11.05 15.06 -18.02
C SER A 141 -10.58 15.07 -16.56
N HIS A 142 -11.51 15.17 -15.62
CA HIS A 142 -11.21 15.22 -14.19
C HIS A 142 -11.50 13.90 -13.50
N VAL A 143 -10.73 13.62 -12.45
CA VAL A 143 -10.88 12.48 -11.54
C VAL A 143 -10.93 13.03 -10.13
N ASP A 144 -11.95 12.63 -9.36
CA ASP A 144 -11.99 12.88 -7.92
C ASP A 144 -12.41 11.63 -7.15
N VAL A 145 -12.19 11.67 -5.84
CA VAL A 145 -12.46 10.56 -4.93
C VAL A 145 -13.95 10.54 -4.60
N ALA A 146 -14.66 9.51 -5.07
CA ALA A 146 -16.06 9.26 -4.68
C ALA A 146 -16.12 8.83 -3.22
N TYR A 147 -15.20 7.93 -2.83
CA TYR A 147 -15.00 7.54 -1.45
C TYR A 147 -13.63 6.95 -1.20
N MET A 148 -13.23 6.99 0.06
CA MET A 148 -12.02 6.36 0.56
C MET A 148 -12.27 5.86 1.99
N ASP A 149 -12.35 4.55 2.15
CA ASP A 149 -12.72 3.91 3.40
C ASP A 149 -11.54 3.07 3.92
N GLU A 150 -11.11 3.33 5.14
CA GLU A 150 -10.25 2.42 5.88
C GLU A 150 -11.12 1.37 6.58
N GLY A 151 -10.74 0.11 6.51
CA GLY A 151 -11.57 -0.99 7.00
C GLY A 151 -10.82 -2.32 7.04
N ASN A 152 -11.55 -3.38 7.35
CA ASN A 152 -11.03 -4.75 7.46
C ASN A 152 -12.03 -5.76 6.90
N PHE A 153 -11.59 -7.01 6.72
CA PHE A 153 -12.48 -8.11 6.39
C PHE A 153 -12.86 -8.91 7.64
N VAL A 154 -14.17 -9.08 7.85
CA VAL A 154 -14.73 -9.92 8.91
C VAL A 154 -15.61 -10.97 8.26
N GLY A 155 -15.21 -12.25 8.35
CA GLY A 155 -15.93 -13.35 7.69
C GLY A 155 -16.03 -13.17 6.18
N GLY A 156 -14.96 -12.71 5.52
CA GLY A 156 -14.89 -12.47 4.08
C GLY A 156 -15.67 -11.23 3.61
N LYS A 157 -16.26 -10.44 4.52
CA LYS A 157 -17.02 -9.24 4.19
C LYS A 157 -16.27 -7.99 4.61
N TRP A 158 -16.26 -6.99 3.73
CA TRP A 158 -15.69 -5.67 4.02
C TRP A 158 -16.50 -4.96 5.11
N ILE A 159 -15.80 -4.47 6.13
CA ILE A 159 -16.35 -3.61 7.18
C ILE A 159 -15.54 -2.31 7.20
N THR A 160 -16.21 -1.20 6.89
CA THR A 160 -15.62 0.13 7.01
C THR A 160 -15.45 0.50 8.48
N ILE A 161 -14.23 0.88 8.88
CA ILE A 161 -13.92 1.42 10.20
C ILE A 161 -14.12 2.93 10.20
N ARG A 162 -13.65 3.63 9.16
CA ARG A 162 -13.84 5.07 8.99
C ARG A 162 -13.74 5.48 7.52
N ARG A 163 -14.42 6.58 7.19
CA ARG A 163 -14.27 7.32 5.93
C ARG A 163 -13.12 8.31 6.08
N LEU A 164 -12.14 8.24 5.18
CA LEU A 164 -11.06 9.21 5.07
C LEU A 164 -11.48 10.33 4.11
N ASN A 165 -11.22 11.58 4.48
CA ASN A 165 -11.49 12.75 3.64
C ASN A 165 -10.33 13.75 3.71
N GLY A 166 -10.21 14.61 2.69
CA GLY A 166 -9.27 15.75 2.70
C GLY A 166 -7.84 15.32 3.05
N ASP A 167 -7.32 15.87 4.15
CA ASP A 167 -5.97 15.61 4.65
C ASP A 167 -5.75 14.18 5.15
N GLU A 168 -6.81 13.53 5.64
CA GLU A 168 -6.77 12.16 6.18
C GLU A 168 -6.58 11.08 5.11
N GLY A 169 -6.68 11.40 3.83
CA GLY A 169 -6.40 10.40 2.77
C GLY A 169 -5.59 10.89 1.59
N THR A 170 -5.48 12.20 1.36
CA THR A 170 -4.55 12.76 0.35
C THR A 170 -3.25 13.31 0.98
N GLY A 171 -3.06 13.14 2.30
CA GLY A 171 -1.87 13.61 3.01
C GLY A 171 -1.78 15.12 3.17
N GLY A 172 -2.91 15.82 3.12
CA GLY A 172 -3.03 17.28 3.21
C GLY A 172 -2.69 18.03 1.91
N GLY A 173 -2.31 17.30 0.86
CA GLY A 173 -1.92 17.81 -0.46
C GLY A 173 -3.11 18.15 -1.35
N SER A 174 -3.97 19.07 -0.89
CA SER A 174 -4.93 19.80 -1.74
C SER A 174 -5.63 20.93 -0.98
N ILE A 175 -5.65 20.91 0.36
CA ILE A 175 -6.37 21.93 1.15
C ILE A 175 -5.40 22.85 1.92
N GLY A 176 -4.14 22.45 2.14
CA GLY A 176 -3.13 23.24 2.87
C GLY A 176 -1.87 23.65 2.09
N SER A 177 -1.77 23.30 0.81
CA SER A 177 -0.68 23.74 -0.07
C SER A 177 -1.25 24.66 -1.13
N PHE A 178 -0.66 25.83 -1.35
CA PHE A 178 -0.97 26.76 -2.46
C PHE A 178 -0.66 26.17 -3.86
N ALA A 179 -0.60 24.85 -3.99
CA ALA A 179 -0.41 24.14 -5.24
C ALA A 179 -1.77 23.88 -5.88
N ILE A 180 -1.88 24.16 -7.18
CA ILE A 180 -3.06 23.85 -8.00
C ILE A 180 -3.43 22.37 -7.80
N LYS A 181 -4.66 22.08 -7.36
CA LYS A 181 -5.18 20.72 -7.25
C LYS A 181 -5.07 20.07 -8.63
N ASN A 182 -4.28 19.01 -8.75
CA ASN A 182 -4.23 18.24 -9.99
C ASN A 182 -5.51 17.43 -10.08
N ASN A 183 -6.54 18.03 -10.66
CA ASN A 183 -7.87 17.43 -10.79
C ASN A 183 -7.92 16.25 -11.77
N ARG A 184 -6.77 15.73 -12.25
CA ARG A 184 -6.69 14.60 -13.19
C ARG A 184 -6.15 13.32 -12.54
N THR A 185 -5.86 13.36 -11.25
CA THR A 185 -5.27 12.24 -10.52
C THR A 185 -5.92 12.09 -9.15
N GLY A 186 -6.16 10.85 -8.75
CA GLY A 186 -6.53 10.53 -7.36
C GLY A 186 -5.29 10.16 -6.54
N THR A 187 -5.29 10.46 -5.24
CA THR A 187 -4.19 10.07 -4.35
C THR A 187 -4.70 9.36 -3.10
N LEU A 188 -3.90 8.41 -2.61
CA LEU A 188 -4.09 7.72 -1.34
C LEU A 188 -2.76 7.71 -0.59
N ARG A 189 -2.72 8.36 0.58
CA ARG A 189 -1.63 8.23 1.55
C ARG A 189 -2.11 7.45 2.76
N PHE A 190 -1.40 6.38 3.10
CA PHE A 190 -1.69 5.61 4.32
C PHE A 190 -1.44 6.46 5.57
N GLN A 191 -2.41 6.46 6.48
CA GLN A 191 -2.28 7.14 7.76
C GLN A 191 -1.39 6.34 8.70
N LYS A 192 -0.55 7.05 9.48
CA LYS A 192 0.21 6.40 10.54
C LYS A 192 -0.74 5.92 11.63
N ASN A 193 -0.52 4.70 12.11
CA ASN A 193 -1.23 4.13 13.24
C ASN A 193 -0.23 3.78 14.36
N ALA A 194 -0.70 3.79 15.61
CA ALA A 194 0.16 3.60 16.79
C ALA A 194 0.83 2.21 16.84
N GLY A 195 0.22 1.21 16.21
CA GLY A 195 0.73 -0.15 16.15
C GLY A 195 1.77 -0.39 15.06
N ASP A 196 2.01 0.58 14.17
CA ASP A 196 2.85 0.41 12.97
C ASP A 196 2.39 -0.82 12.13
N ASN A 197 1.08 -1.03 12.06
CA ASN A 197 0.42 -2.08 11.30
C ASN A 197 0.14 -1.62 9.87
N TYR A 198 -0.08 -2.57 8.97
CA TYR A 198 -0.62 -2.26 7.64
C TYR A 198 -2.09 -1.90 7.76
N SER A 199 -2.52 -0.90 6.99
CA SER A 199 -3.93 -0.54 6.84
C SER A 199 -4.45 -1.06 5.51
N ILE A 200 -5.76 -1.31 5.45
CA ILE A 200 -6.46 -1.66 4.22
C ILE A 200 -7.41 -0.51 3.89
N VAL A 201 -7.25 0.05 2.69
CA VAL A 201 -8.05 1.18 2.23
C VAL A 201 -8.72 0.84 0.91
N ARG A 202 -10.03 1.03 0.86
CA ARG A 202 -10.85 0.92 -0.34
C ARG A 202 -11.06 2.32 -0.90
N ILE A 203 -10.71 2.55 -2.16
CA ILE A 203 -10.84 3.85 -2.82
C ILE A 203 -11.61 3.72 -4.13
N LYS A 204 -12.54 4.64 -4.37
CA LYS A 204 -13.31 4.73 -5.61
C LYS A 204 -13.20 6.12 -6.19
N PHE A 205 -13.04 6.18 -7.50
CA PHE A 205 -13.02 7.42 -8.25
C PHE A 205 -14.30 7.61 -9.05
N TYR A 206 -14.57 8.86 -9.41
CA TYR A 206 -15.53 9.23 -10.43
C TYR A 206 -14.91 10.26 -11.37
N HIS A 207 -15.43 10.32 -12.59
CA HIS A 207 -14.96 11.23 -13.64
C HIS A 207 -16.03 12.29 -13.95
N TYR A 208 -15.61 13.52 -14.27
CA TYR A 208 -16.50 14.64 -14.58
C TYR A 208 -15.85 15.74 -15.43
#